data_AF-A0A357YAB3-F1
#
_entry.id   AF-A0A357YAB3-F1
#
_cell.length_a   1.000
_cell.length_b   1.000
_cell.length_c   1.000
_cell.angle_alpha   90.00
_cell.angle_beta   90.00
_cell.angle_gamma   90.00
#
_symmetry.space_group_name_H-M   'P 1'
#
loop_
_entity.id
_entity.type
_entity.pdbx_description
1 polymer ?
#
loop_
_entity_poly.entity_id
_entity_poly.type
_entity_poly.pdbx_seq_one_letter_code
_entity_poly.pdbx_strand_id
1 'polypeptide(L)'
;LAGMELELVVVDDCSHDGTRELLQQLLRLQESGARETELRGVTLRLDTLRVFFQERNQGKGAALRRGFAEAGGEILLVQDVDLEYDPAEYPRLLAPILEGKADIVFGSRFVGGEPHRVLYFWHALGNRLLTLLSNALTNLNLTDMECCYKVFRREVISGIRIEENRFGFEPEITAKVARLHCRIFEVGVSYAGRTYAEGKKIGWRDGFRAIWCIFRYNLRP
;
A
#
# COMPACT_ATOMS: atom_id res chain seq x y z
N LEU A 1 8.05 14.44 -9.09
CA LEU A 1 7.26 15.07 -8.01
C LEU A 1 7.75 16.50 -7.75
N ALA A 2 7.90 17.32 -8.79
CA ALA A 2 8.50 18.65 -8.64
C ALA A 2 7.61 19.55 -7.76
N GLY A 3 8.21 20.20 -6.77
CA GLY A 3 7.49 21.08 -5.84
C GLY A 3 6.79 20.37 -4.67
N MET A 4 6.96 19.05 -4.51
CA MET A 4 6.48 18.31 -3.34
C MET A 4 7.65 17.91 -2.44
N GLU A 5 7.46 18.06 -1.13
CA GLU A 5 8.34 17.45 -0.14
C GLU A 5 7.95 15.98 0.05
N LEU A 6 8.94 15.09 0.03
CA LEU A 6 8.74 13.66 0.22
C LEU A 6 9.19 13.26 1.61
N GLU A 7 8.36 12.47 2.29
CA GLU A 7 8.72 11.77 3.52
C GLU A 7 8.62 10.27 3.25
N LEU A 8 9.68 9.52 3.56
CA LEU A 8 9.70 8.06 3.47
C LEU A 8 9.57 7.46 4.86
N VAL A 9 8.39 6.90 5.16
CA VAL A 9 8.13 6.17 6.40
C VAL A 9 8.31 4.68 6.18
N VAL A 10 9.32 4.10 6.82
CA VAL A 10 9.59 2.66 6.78
C VAL A 10 9.20 2.04 8.12
N VAL A 11 8.32 1.03 8.07
CA VAL A 11 7.96 0.24 9.24
C VAL A 11 8.56 -1.17 9.08
N ASP A 12 9.59 -1.46 9.86
CA ASP A 12 10.22 -2.78 9.90
C ASP A 12 9.47 -3.72 10.85
N ASP A 13 8.83 -4.73 10.27
CA ASP A 13 7.99 -5.71 10.99
C ASP A 13 8.78 -6.92 11.52
N CYS A 14 9.88 -6.64 12.22
CA CYS A 14 10.77 -7.64 12.81
C CYS A 14 11.47 -8.51 11.76
N SER A 15 12.18 -7.86 10.82
CA SER A 15 12.97 -8.56 9.80
C SER A 15 14.17 -9.31 10.38
N HIS A 16 14.59 -10.38 9.70
CA HIS A 16 15.71 -11.25 10.10
C HIS A 16 16.73 -11.47 8.97
N ASP A 17 16.63 -10.72 7.87
CA ASP A 17 17.39 -10.89 6.64
C ASP A 17 18.47 -9.81 6.43
N GLY A 18 18.83 -9.07 7.49
CA GLY A 18 19.75 -7.94 7.43
C GLY A 18 19.06 -6.58 7.23
N THR A 19 17.75 -6.55 6.93
CA THR A 19 17.01 -5.30 6.72
C THR A 19 17.03 -4.42 7.97
N ARG A 20 16.79 -5.01 9.14
CA ARG A 20 16.75 -4.27 10.40
C ARG A 20 18.10 -3.65 10.74
N GLU A 21 19.18 -4.40 10.55
CA GLU A 21 20.55 -3.96 10.79
C GLU A 21 20.94 -2.81 9.85
N LEU A 22 20.60 -2.93 8.57
CA LEU A 22 20.81 -1.86 7.58
C LEU A 22 20.06 -0.58 7.97
N LEU A 23 18.78 -0.70 8.34
CA LEU A 23 17.97 0.45 8.76
C LEU A 23 18.55 1.12 10.01
N GLN A 24 19.04 0.34 11.00
CA GLN A 24 19.73 0.89 12.16
C GLN A 24 21.02 1.63 11.79
N GLN A 25 21.78 1.14 10.81
CA GLN A 25 22.97 1.84 10.31
C GLN A 25 22.60 3.18 9.67
N LEU A 26 21.53 3.21 8.86
CA LEU A 26 21.04 4.45 8.24
C LEU A 26 20.61 5.48 9.29
N LEU A 27 19.91 5.05 10.35
CA LEU A 27 19.54 5.94 11.46
C LEU A 27 20.76 6.49 12.20
N ARG A 28 21.80 5.68 12.44
CA ARG A 28 23.05 6.17 13.08
C ARG A 28 23.76 7.23 12.23
N LEU A 29 23.72 7.09 10.89
CA LEU A 29 24.24 8.11 9.99
C LEU A 29 23.40 9.39 10.05
N GLN A 30 22.08 9.26 10.11
CA GLN A 30 21.17 10.41 10.27
C GLN A 30 21.46 11.14 11.60
N GLU A 31 21.62 10.40 12.71
CA GLU A 31 21.93 10.94 14.05
C GLU A 31 23.30 11.64 14.12
N SER A 32 24.28 11.22 13.31
CA SER A 32 25.58 11.89 13.21
C SER A 32 25.54 13.18 12.37
N GLY A 33 24.37 13.54 11.83
CA GLY A 33 24.13 14.75 11.04
C GLY A 33 24.26 14.56 9.53
N ALA A 34 24.43 13.31 9.04
CA ALA A 34 24.43 13.05 7.61
C ALA A 34 23.03 13.29 7.02
N ARG A 35 22.96 14.11 5.97
CA ARG A 35 21.70 14.41 5.25
C ARG A 35 21.43 13.44 4.12
N GLU A 36 22.47 12.81 3.59
CA GLU A 36 22.39 11.85 2.51
C GLU A 36 23.50 10.81 2.64
N THR A 37 23.29 9.65 2.02
CA THR A 37 24.28 8.59 1.91
C THR A 37 24.11 7.87 0.58
N GLU A 38 25.18 7.30 0.04
CA GLU A 38 25.09 6.41 -1.11
C GLU A 38 24.89 4.97 -0.63
N LEU A 39 23.91 4.27 -1.20
CA LEU A 39 23.63 2.87 -0.92
C LEU A 39 23.36 2.16 -2.23
N ARG A 40 24.22 1.18 -2.59
CA ARG A 40 24.11 0.38 -3.81
C ARG A 40 24.00 1.23 -5.09
N GLY A 41 24.74 2.33 -5.16
CA GLY A 41 24.73 3.25 -6.31
C GLY A 41 23.53 4.19 -6.37
N VAL A 42 22.73 4.26 -5.31
CA VAL A 42 21.60 5.19 -5.19
C VAL A 42 21.86 6.15 -4.03
N THR A 43 21.73 7.45 -4.29
CA THR A 43 21.74 8.47 -3.24
C THR A 43 20.44 8.44 -2.46
N LEU A 44 20.53 8.12 -1.17
CA LEU A 44 19.43 8.11 -0.23
C LEU A 44 19.44 9.40 0.60
N ARG A 45 18.32 10.10 0.61
CA ARG A 45 18.08 11.26 1.48
C ARG A 45 17.68 10.78 2.88
N LEU A 46 18.54 11.01 3.85
CA LEU A 46 18.35 10.60 5.24
C LEU A 46 17.47 11.60 5.99
N ASP A 47 17.51 12.87 5.63
CA ASP A 47 16.67 13.92 6.23
C ASP A 47 15.16 13.70 6.01
N THR A 48 14.79 12.96 4.98
CA THR A 48 13.39 12.60 4.65
C THR A 48 13.00 11.20 5.13
N LEU A 49 13.92 10.44 5.69
CA LEU A 49 13.71 9.05 6.11
C LEU A 49 13.27 8.98 7.57
N ARG A 50 12.19 8.26 7.84
CA ARG A 50 11.74 7.91 9.20
C ARG A 50 11.54 6.41 9.28
N VAL A 51 12.16 5.78 10.28
CA VAL A 51 12.13 4.34 10.44
C VAL A 51 11.54 3.96 11.79
N PHE A 52 10.67 2.96 11.79
CA PHE A 52 10.00 2.45 12.96
C PHE A 52 10.12 0.93 13.05
N PHE A 53 10.56 0.41 14.20
CA PHE A 53 10.75 -1.02 14.41
C PHE A 53 9.62 -1.62 15.25
N GLN A 54 9.00 -2.69 14.78
CA GLN A 54 8.06 -3.48 15.59
C GLN A 54 8.81 -4.54 16.41
N GLU A 55 8.40 -4.75 17.67
CA GLU A 55 9.06 -5.71 18.58
C GLU A 55 8.92 -7.16 18.12
N ARG A 56 7.84 -7.47 17.41
CA ARG A 56 7.56 -8.80 16.83
C ARG A 56 6.86 -8.62 15.49
N ASN A 57 6.88 -9.67 14.67
CA ASN A 57 6.11 -9.71 13.43
C ASN A 57 4.60 -9.67 13.72
N GLN A 58 3.93 -8.62 13.26
CA GLN A 58 2.49 -8.43 13.43
C GLN A 58 1.72 -8.51 12.10
N GLY A 59 2.40 -8.36 10.96
CA GLY A 59 1.87 -8.44 9.61
C GLY A 59 1.68 -7.07 8.94
N LYS A 60 1.39 -7.13 7.62
CA LYS A 60 1.25 -5.96 6.73
C LYS A 60 0.28 -4.90 7.27
N GLY A 61 -0.95 -5.28 7.62
CA GLY A 61 -1.95 -4.34 8.12
C GLY A 61 -1.54 -3.63 9.41
N ALA A 62 -0.80 -4.32 10.31
CA ALA A 62 -0.27 -3.69 11.52
C ALA A 62 0.85 -2.68 11.19
N ALA A 63 1.73 -3.02 10.25
CA ALA A 63 2.78 -2.12 9.78
C ALA A 63 2.19 -0.88 9.09
N LEU A 64 1.17 -1.06 8.23
CA LEU A 64 0.45 0.04 7.58
C LEU A 64 -0.25 0.95 8.59
N ARG A 65 -0.95 0.36 9.58
CA ARG A 65 -1.58 1.13 10.65
C ARG A 65 -0.57 2.01 11.40
N ARG A 66 0.61 1.47 11.71
CA ARG A 66 1.69 2.27 12.31
C ARG A 66 2.18 3.35 11.34
N GLY A 67 2.43 2.99 10.08
CA GLY A 67 2.88 3.93 9.05
C GLY A 67 1.94 5.13 8.90
N PHE A 68 0.62 4.90 8.85
CA PHE A 68 -0.38 5.96 8.78
C PHE A 68 -0.42 6.84 10.03
N ALA A 69 -0.21 6.26 11.22
CA ALA A 69 -0.16 7.02 12.47
C ALA A 69 1.08 7.91 12.58
N GLU A 70 2.21 7.46 12.02
CA GLU A 70 3.50 8.14 12.14
C GLU A 70 3.76 9.15 11.03
N ALA A 71 3.25 8.91 9.81
CA ALA A 71 3.46 9.79 8.68
C ALA A 71 3.02 11.23 8.98
N GLY A 72 3.72 12.22 8.45
CA GLY A 72 3.45 13.67 8.56
C GLY A 72 2.89 14.33 7.29
N GLY A 73 3.07 13.72 6.11
CA GLY A 73 2.63 14.29 4.82
C GLY A 73 1.11 14.42 4.61
N GLU A 74 0.67 15.43 3.87
CA GLU A 74 -0.76 15.70 3.57
C GLU A 74 -1.42 14.64 2.68
N ILE A 75 -0.61 13.95 1.86
CA ILE A 75 -1.03 12.84 1.01
C ILE A 75 -0.18 11.62 1.36
N LEU A 76 -0.83 10.48 1.61
CA LEU A 76 -0.17 9.25 2.02
C LEU A 76 -0.31 8.21 0.91
N LEU A 77 0.81 7.69 0.43
CA LEU A 77 0.88 6.64 -0.58
C LEU A 77 1.47 5.37 0.04
N VAL A 78 0.81 4.24 -0.17
CA VAL A 78 1.29 2.92 0.28
C VAL A 78 2.16 2.28 -0.81
N GLN A 79 3.36 1.80 -0.47
CA GLN A 79 4.27 1.07 -1.35
C GLN A 79 4.69 -0.27 -0.72
N ASP A 80 4.57 -1.36 -1.45
CA ASP A 80 5.19 -2.64 -1.07
C ASP A 80 6.69 -2.64 -1.41
N VAL A 81 7.51 -3.18 -0.51
CA VAL A 81 8.99 -3.08 -0.59
C VAL A 81 9.65 -4.06 -1.58
N ASP A 82 8.87 -4.90 -2.25
CA ASP A 82 9.37 -5.93 -3.17
C ASP A 82 9.53 -5.45 -4.62
N LEU A 83 9.21 -4.18 -4.89
CA LEU A 83 9.26 -3.56 -6.22
C LEU A 83 8.45 -4.33 -7.28
N GLU A 84 7.44 -5.11 -6.86
CA GLU A 84 6.43 -5.60 -7.80
C GLU A 84 5.65 -4.45 -8.45
N TYR A 85 5.65 -3.28 -7.80
CA TYR A 85 5.10 -2.03 -8.29
C TYR A 85 6.20 -0.98 -8.46
N ASP A 86 6.13 -0.19 -9.53
CA ASP A 86 7.17 0.78 -9.92
C ASP A 86 6.95 2.17 -9.27
N PRO A 87 7.86 2.64 -8.38
CA PRO A 87 7.79 3.98 -7.80
C PRO A 87 7.77 5.14 -8.82
N ALA A 88 8.21 4.91 -10.07
CA ALA A 88 8.12 5.91 -11.13
C ALA A 88 6.66 6.28 -11.46
N GLU A 89 5.68 5.47 -11.04
CA GLU A 89 4.25 5.70 -11.27
C GLU A 89 3.58 6.59 -10.21
N TYR A 90 4.29 6.99 -9.14
CA TYR A 90 3.75 7.88 -8.11
C TYR A 90 3.12 9.17 -8.66
N PRO A 91 3.71 9.89 -9.64
CA PRO A 91 3.10 11.10 -10.17
C PRO A 91 1.69 10.85 -10.75
N ARG A 92 1.48 9.71 -11.43
CA ARG A 92 0.18 9.35 -12.01
C ARG A 92 -0.84 9.00 -10.92
N LEU A 93 -0.41 8.31 -9.86
CA LEU A 93 -1.25 7.98 -8.72
C LEU A 93 -1.67 9.23 -7.91
N LEU A 94 -0.79 10.22 -7.81
CA LEU A 94 -1.03 11.45 -7.05
C LEU A 94 -1.86 12.47 -7.83
N ALA A 95 -1.78 12.47 -9.17
CA ALA A 95 -2.40 13.49 -10.03
C ALA A 95 -3.89 13.74 -9.72
N PRO A 96 -4.77 12.73 -9.56
CA PRO A 96 -6.19 12.99 -9.27
C PRO A 96 -6.43 13.72 -7.94
N ILE A 97 -5.60 13.49 -6.93
CA ILE A 97 -5.71 14.17 -5.63
C ILE A 97 -5.20 15.61 -5.73
N LEU A 98 -4.07 15.81 -6.42
CA LEU A 98 -3.45 17.12 -6.64
C LEU A 98 -4.33 18.03 -7.51
N GLU A 99 -5.04 17.45 -8.48
CA GLU A 99 -6.03 18.16 -9.32
C GLU A 99 -7.36 18.41 -8.58
N GLY A 100 -7.48 17.98 -7.32
CA GLY A 100 -8.68 18.16 -6.51
C GLY A 100 -9.88 17.33 -6.98
N LYS A 101 -9.65 16.27 -7.79
CA LYS A 101 -10.70 15.39 -8.32
C LYS A 101 -11.02 14.22 -7.38
N ALA A 102 -10.01 13.72 -6.68
CA ALA A 102 -10.11 12.55 -5.81
C ALA A 102 -9.71 12.87 -4.37
N ASP A 103 -10.34 12.14 -3.45
CA ASP A 103 -9.93 12.09 -2.04
C ASP A 103 -9.12 10.82 -1.74
N ILE A 104 -9.37 9.77 -2.55
CA ILE A 104 -8.66 8.49 -2.50
C ILE A 104 -8.40 8.01 -3.92
N VAL A 105 -7.21 7.47 -4.18
CA VAL A 105 -6.86 6.81 -5.44
C VAL A 105 -6.45 5.37 -5.16
N PHE A 106 -7.05 4.43 -5.88
CA PHE A 106 -6.67 3.03 -5.92
C PHE A 106 -5.84 2.79 -7.19
N GLY A 107 -4.72 2.10 -7.05
CA GLY A 107 -4.04 1.50 -8.18
C GLY A 107 -4.88 0.33 -8.72
N SER A 108 -4.75 0.06 -10.01
CA SER A 108 -5.37 -1.11 -10.62
C SER A 108 -4.44 -1.78 -11.62
N ARG A 109 -4.27 -3.09 -11.45
CA ARG A 109 -3.52 -3.93 -12.40
C ARG A 109 -4.32 -4.28 -13.66
N PHE A 110 -5.61 -3.91 -13.71
CA PHE A 110 -6.56 -4.32 -14.75
C PHE A 110 -7.13 -3.14 -15.55
N VAL A 111 -6.81 -1.90 -15.17
CA VAL A 111 -7.23 -0.67 -15.87
C VAL A 111 -6.01 0.02 -16.47
N GLY A 112 -6.24 0.75 -17.55
CA GLY A 112 -5.20 1.52 -18.26
C GLY A 112 -4.90 0.96 -19.65
N GLY A 113 -4.32 1.81 -20.49
CA GLY A 113 -3.90 1.45 -21.85
C GLY A 113 -2.43 1.03 -21.95
N GLU A 114 -1.70 1.04 -20.84
CA GLU A 114 -0.26 0.79 -20.84
C GLU A 114 0.07 -0.72 -20.89
N PRO A 115 1.19 -1.09 -21.54
CA PRO A 115 1.69 -2.46 -21.50
C PRO A 115 1.91 -2.93 -20.06
N HIS A 116 1.45 -4.13 -19.74
CA HIS A 116 1.64 -4.75 -18.43
C HIS A 116 2.02 -6.22 -18.58
N ARG A 117 2.68 -6.77 -17.55
CA ARG A 117 3.01 -8.19 -17.50
C ARG A 117 1.74 -9.02 -17.37
N VAL A 118 1.64 -10.10 -18.14
CA VAL A 118 0.50 -11.02 -18.07
C VAL A 118 0.46 -11.70 -16.70
N LEU A 119 -0.66 -11.53 -16.00
CA LEU A 119 -0.93 -12.14 -14.72
C LEU A 119 -1.34 -13.61 -14.87
N TYR A 120 -1.04 -14.42 -13.86
CA TYR A 120 -1.54 -15.80 -13.79
C TYR A 120 -3.07 -15.83 -13.76
N PHE A 121 -3.66 -16.61 -14.68
CA PHE A 121 -5.11 -16.66 -14.89
C PHE A 121 -5.92 -16.90 -13.61
N TRP A 122 -5.56 -17.93 -12.82
CA TRP A 122 -6.29 -18.27 -11.59
C TRP A 122 -6.16 -17.20 -10.49
N HIS A 123 -5.04 -16.49 -10.43
CA HIS A 123 -4.89 -15.35 -9.53
C HIS A 123 -5.74 -14.16 -9.98
N ALA A 124 -5.76 -13.87 -11.29
CA ALA A 124 -6.62 -12.83 -11.83
C ALA A 124 -8.10 -13.16 -11.60
N LEU A 125 -8.51 -14.42 -11.75
CA LEU A 125 -9.88 -14.86 -11.47
C LEU A 125 -10.22 -14.74 -9.98
N GLY A 126 -9.33 -15.20 -9.09
CA GLY A 126 -9.52 -15.05 -7.65
C GLY A 126 -9.66 -13.58 -7.23
N ASN A 127 -8.80 -12.71 -7.78
CA ASN A 127 -8.85 -11.27 -7.54
C ASN A 127 -10.16 -10.64 -8.03
N ARG A 128 -10.61 -11.02 -9.23
CA ARG A 128 -11.89 -10.57 -9.79
C ARG A 128 -13.06 -11.00 -8.92
N LEU A 129 -13.04 -12.23 -8.39
CA LEU A 129 -14.07 -12.71 -7.48
C LEU A 129 -14.10 -11.91 -6.17
N LEU A 130 -12.94 -11.67 -5.54
CA LEU A 130 -12.84 -10.86 -4.32
C LEU A 130 -13.31 -9.42 -4.56
N THR A 131 -12.88 -8.82 -5.68
CA THR A 131 -13.27 -7.46 -6.07
C THR A 131 -14.78 -7.39 -6.35
N LEU A 132 -15.35 -8.39 -7.04
CA LEU A 132 -16.80 -8.48 -7.28
C LEU A 132 -17.58 -8.54 -5.97
N LEU A 133 -17.17 -9.39 -5.02
CA LEU A 133 -17.82 -9.49 -3.72
C LEU A 133 -17.73 -8.18 -2.93
N SER A 134 -16.56 -7.53 -2.95
CA SER A 134 -16.37 -6.23 -2.31
C SER A 134 -17.26 -5.15 -2.92
N ASN A 135 -17.27 -5.04 -4.26
CA ASN A 135 -18.13 -4.09 -4.98
C ASN A 135 -19.61 -4.33 -4.70
N ALA A 136 -20.05 -5.58 -4.66
CA ALA A 136 -21.45 -5.92 -4.39
C ALA A 136 -21.92 -5.45 -3.00
N LEU A 137 -21.03 -5.43 -2.00
CA LEU A 137 -21.36 -5.00 -0.64
C LEU A 137 -21.09 -3.50 -0.38
N THR A 138 -20.10 -2.92 -1.05
CA THR A 138 -19.73 -1.51 -0.90
C THR A 138 -20.47 -0.59 -1.86
N ASN A 139 -21.11 -1.15 -2.90
CA ASN A 139 -21.64 -0.43 -4.05
C ASN A 139 -20.60 0.44 -4.78
N LEU A 140 -19.32 0.08 -4.67
CA LEU A 140 -18.24 0.61 -5.51
C LEU A 140 -18.14 -0.17 -6.82
N ASN A 141 -17.40 0.38 -7.78
CA ASN A 141 -17.10 -0.29 -9.05
C ASN A 141 -15.58 -0.33 -9.27
N LEU A 142 -14.85 -0.91 -8.31
CA LEU A 142 -13.41 -1.09 -8.43
C LEU A 142 -13.09 -2.25 -9.39
N THR A 143 -12.01 -2.13 -10.12
CA THR A 143 -11.44 -3.21 -10.95
C THR A 143 -10.40 -4.03 -10.19
N ASP A 144 -9.78 -3.47 -9.15
CA ASP A 144 -8.73 -4.13 -8.39
C ASP A 144 -8.67 -3.75 -6.90
N MET A 145 -9.53 -4.35 -6.08
CA MET A 145 -9.59 -4.02 -4.65
C MET A 145 -8.29 -4.38 -3.88
N GLU A 146 -7.64 -5.47 -4.27
CA GLU A 146 -6.44 -6.02 -3.61
C GLU A 146 -5.13 -5.36 -4.06
N CYS A 147 -5.18 -4.38 -4.97
CA CYS A 147 -3.97 -3.67 -5.38
C CYS A 147 -3.34 -2.95 -4.18
N CYS A 148 -2.01 -3.04 -4.03
CA CYS A 148 -1.35 -2.40 -2.88
C CYS A 148 -1.39 -0.88 -2.98
N TYR A 149 -1.17 -0.33 -4.18
CA TYR A 149 -1.18 1.11 -4.37
C TYR A 149 -2.53 1.68 -3.98
N LYS A 150 -2.51 2.42 -2.87
CA LYS A 150 -3.62 3.18 -2.35
C LYS A 150 -3.06 4.50 -1.87
N VAL A 151 -3.65 5.59 -2.35
CA VAL A 151 -3.26 6.95 -2.02
C VAL A 151 -4.44 7.61 -1.33
N PHE A 152 -4.17 8.24 -0.19
CA PHE A 152 -5.19 8.88 0.63
C PHE A 152 -4.79 10.31 0.91
N ARG A 153 -5.77 11.20 0.91
CA ARG A 153 -5.67 12.44 1.70
C ARG A 153 -5.56 12.09 3.19
N ARG A 154 -4.68 12.77 3.93
CA ARG A 154 -4.46 12.54 5.37
C ARG A 154 -5.75 12.62 6.17
N GLU A 155 -6.56 13.64 5.90
CA GLU A 155 -7.83 13.89 6.58
C GLU A 155 -8.82 12.72 6.43
N VAL A 156 -8.72 11.93 5.36
CA VAL A 156 -9.57 10.76 5.14
C VAL A 156 -9.07 9.58 5.97
N ILE A 157 -7.80 9.20 5.82
CA ILE A 157 -7.27 7.99 6.45
C ILE A 157 -7.12 8.12 7.97
N SER A 158 -6.86 9.33 8.48
CA SER A 158 -6.71 9.59 9.92
C SER A 158 -8.00 9.34 10.73
N GLY A 159 -9.17 9.46 10.10
CA GLY A 159 -10.46 9.14 10.74
C GLY A 159 -10.78 7.65 10.80
N ILE A 160 -9.98 6.79 10.18
CA ILE A 160 -10.29 5.37 10.02
C ILE A 160 -9.47 4.54 11.00
N ARG A 161 -10.16 3.85 11.91
CA ARG A 161 -9.53 2.83 12.76
C ARG A 161 -9.28 1.56 11.95
N ILE A 162 -8.02 1.20 11.72
CA ILE A 162 -7.62 -0.06 11.06
C ILE A 162 -7.48 -1.18 12.11
N GLU A 163 -8.10 -2.32 11.89
CA GLU A 163 -8.16 -3.46 12.82
C GLU A 163 -7.37 -4.68 12.31
N GLU A 164 -7.39 -4.94 11.00
CA GLU A 164 -6.70 -6.08 10.42
C GLU A 164 -5.19 -5.88 10.45
N ASN A 165 -4.50 -6.95 10.86
CA ASN A 165 -3.05 -6.94 11.01
C ASN A 165 -2.31 -7.49 9.78
N ARG A 166 -3.00 -8.12 8.83
CA ARG A 166 -2.40 -8.79 7.65
C ARG A 166 -3.05 -8.28 6.34
N PHE A 167 -3.16 -9.12 5.32
CA PHE A 167 -3.83 -8.86 4.03
C PHE A 167 -5.35 -8.67 4.14
N GLY A 168 -5.92 -8.75 5.34
CA GLY A 168 -7.29 -8.31 5.57
C GLY A 168 -7.45 -6.79 5.51
N PHE A 169 -6.34 -6.04 5.51
CA PHE A 169 -6.33 -4.58 5.41
C PHE A 169 -7.03 -4.10 4.14
N GLU A 170 -6.74 -4.71 3.00
CA GLU A 170 -7.26 -4.32 1.68
C GLU A 170 -8.80 -4.34 1.63
N PRO A 171 -9.49 -5.43 2.02
CA PRO A 171 -10.95 -5.42 2.09
C PRO A 171 -11.51 -4.56 3.24
N GLU A 172 -10.82 -4.47 4.39
CA GLU A 172 -11.25 -3.62 5.50
C GLU A 172 -11.26 -2.14 5.11
N ILE A 173 -10.15 -1.63 4.58
CA ILE A 173 -10.01 -0.22 4.25
C ILE A 173 -11.01 0.17 3.17
N THR A 174 -11.20 -0.70 2.17
CA THR A 174 -12.18 -0.50 1.10
C THR A 174 -13.60 -0.37 1.63
N ALA A 175 -14.00 -1.27 2.54
CA ALA A 175 -15.32 -1.21 3.18
C ALA A 175 -15.51 0.07 4.01
N LYS A 176 -14.49 0.48 4.76
CA LYS A 176 -14.54 1.67 5.62
C LYS A 176 -14.60 2.96 4.79
N VAL A 177 -13.79 3.08 3.72
CA VAL A 177 -13.79 4.29 2.87
C VAL A 177 -15.05 4.41 2.02
N ALA A 178 -15.67 3.30 1.62
CA ALA A 178 -16.94 3.30 0.88
C ALA A 178 -18.07 4.03 1.64
N ARG A 179 -17.99 4.05 2.98
CA ARG A 179 -18.98 4.69 3.86
C ARG A 179 -18.72 6.18 4.10
N LEU A 180 -17.55 6.69 3.73
CA LEU A 180 -17.15 8.08 3.99
C LEU A 180 -17.61 9.06 2.90
N HIS A 181 -18.33 8.59 1.87
CA HIS A 181 -18.78 9.39 0.73
C HIS A 181 -17.64 10.17 0.02
N CYS A 182 -16.43 9.64 0.08
CA CYS A 182 -15.25 10.20 -0.59
C CYS A 182 -15.32 10.01 -2.11
N ARG A 183 -14.62 10.87 -2.85
CA ARG A 183 -14.40 10.70 -4.29
C ARG A 183 -13.25 9.72 -4.50
N ILE A 184 -13.58 8.51 -4.94
CA ILE A 184 -12.63 7.42 -5.15
C ILE A 184 -12.35 7.28 -6.65
N PHE A 185 -11.07 7.26 -7.03
CA PHE A 185 -10.63 7.07 -8.42
C PHE A 185 -9.74 5.83 -8.53
N GLU A 186 -9.75 5.18 -9.69
CA GLU A 186 -8.80 4.15 -10.05
C GLU A 186 -7.80 4.64 -11.09
N VAL A 187 -6.53 4.28 -10.92
CA VAL A 187 -5.44 4.58 -11.84
C VAL A 187 -4.76 3.28 -12.20
N GLY A 188 -4.61 3.02 -13.50
CA GLY A 188 -3.86 1.86 -13.97
C GLY A 188 -2.42 1.87 -13.47
N VAL A 189 -1.87 0.73 -13.08
CA VAL A 189 -0.48 0.58 -12.60
C VAL A 189 0.18 -0.65 -13.20
N SER A 190 1.47 -0.53 -13.49
CA SER A 190 2.27 -1.67 -13.90
C SER A 190 2.53 -2.59 -12.72
N TYR A 191 2.63 -3.89 -13.00
CA TYR A 191 2.85 -4.90 -11.97
C TYR A 191 3.75 -6.02 -12.49
N ALA A 192 4.89 -6.19 -11.84
CA ALA A 192 5.90 -7.19 -12.12
C ALA A 192 5.91 -8.28 -11.04
N GLY A 193 4.75 -8.89 -10.78
CA GLY A 193 4.59 -9.89 -9.72
C GLY A 193 5.57 -11.06 -9.80
N ARG A 194 5.97 -11.56 -8.63
CA ARG A 194 6.79 -12.76 -8.48
C ARG A 194 6.08 -13.99 -9.06
N THR A 195 6.86 -14.83 -9.71
CA THR A 195 6.48 -16.18 -10.10
C THR A 195 6.31 -17.07 -8.86
N TYR A 196 5.64 -18.22 -9.02
CA TYR A 196 5.52 -19.19 -7.92
C TYR A 196 6.89 -19.70 -7.43
N ALA A 197 7.87 -19.83 -8.34
CA ALA A 197 9.23 -20.23 -8.00
C ALA A 197 9.98 -19.18 -7.17
N GLU A 198 9.62 -17.91 -7.31
CA GLU A 198 10.18 -16.77 -6.56
C GLU A 198 9.50 -16.57 -5.19
N GLY A 199 8.65 -17.52 -4.77
CA GLY A 199 8.10 -17.57 -3.42
C GLY A 199 6.92 -16.63 -3.19
N LYS A 200 5.94 -16.63 -4.12
CA LYS A 200 4.70 -15.88 -3.96
C LYS A 200 4.01 -16.24 -2.63
N LYS A 201 3.91 -15.27 -1.73
CA LYS A 201 3.49 -15.49 -0.33
C LYS A 201 1.98 -15.64 -0.12
N ILE A 202 1.16 -15.43 -1.15
CA ILE A 202 -0.31 -15.42 -1.06
C ILE A 202 -0.87 -16.80 -1.39
N GLY A 203 -1.63 -17.38 -0.46
CA GLY A 203 -2.27 -18.68 -0.60
C GLY A 203 -3.80 -18.64 -0.49
N TRP A 204 -4.42 -19.81 -0.62
CA TRP A 204 -5.87 -19.99 -0.50
C TRP A 204 -6.44 -19.53 0.86
N ARG A 205 -5.66 -19.70 1.95
CA ARG A 205 -6.04 -19.24 3.29
C ARG A 205 -6.19 -17.72 3.37
N ASP A 206 -5.34 -16.99 2.66
CA ASP A 206 -5.43 -15.52 2.57
C ASP A 206 -6.69 -15.11 1.79
N GLY A 207 -7.02 -15.84 0.72
CA GLY A 207 -8.29 -15.65 0.00
C GLY A 207 -9.53 -15.87 0.87
N PHE A 208 -9.55 -16.94 1.68
CA PHE A 208 -10.65 -17.17 2.64
C PHE A 208 -10.72 -16.07 3.71
N ARG A 209 -9.57 -15.60 4.21
CA ARG A 209 -9.52 -14.48 5.15
C ARG A 209 -10.04 -13.19 4.51
N ALA A 210 -9.67 -12.91 3.26
CA ALA A 210 -10.14 -11.74 2.52
C ALA A 210 -11.68 -11.76 2.37
N ILE A 211 -12.26 -12.90 1.96
CA ILE A 211 -13.72 -13.09 1.90
C ILE A 211 -14.36 -12.80 3.26
N TRP A 212 -13.82 -13.39 4.34
CA TRP A 212 -14.34 -13.14 5.68
C TRP A 212 -14.26 -11.66 6.07
N CYS A 213 -13.17 -10.96 5.75
CA CYS A 213 -13.02 -9.53 5.99
C CYS A 213 -14.04 -8.71 5.20
N ILE A 214 -14.25 -9.03 3.91
CA ILE A 214 -15.27 -8.40 3.06
C ILE A 214 -16.63 -8.46 3.75
N PHE A 215 -17.06 -9.64 4.21
CA PHE A 215 -18.34 -9.75 4.91
C PHE A 215 -18.34 -9.09 6.29
N ARG A 216 -17.29 -9.27 7.10
CA ARG A 216 -17.19 -8.69 8.45
C ARG A 216 -17.32 -7.17 8.42
N TYR A 217 -16.55 -6.51 7.57
CA TYR A 217 -16.43 -5.05 7.56
C TYR A 217 -17.52 -4.36 6.76
N ASN A 218 -18.27 -5.08 5.91
CA ASN A 218 -19.44 -4.50 5.23
C ASN A 218 -20.75 -4.74 5.99
N LEU A 219 -20.95 -5.92 6.59
CA LEU A 219 -22.22 -6.28 7.23
C LEU A 219 -22.33 -5.84 8.69
N ARG A 220 -21.21 -5.54 9.35
CA ARG A 220 -21.22 -4.94 10.70
C ARG A 220 -20.86 -3.45 10.56
N PRO A 221 -21.71 -2.54 11.06
CA PRO A 221 -21.42 -1.11 11.03
C PRO A 221 -20.14 -0.80 11.80
#